data_AF-D8DUM7-F1
#
_entry.id   AF-D8DUM7-F1
#
_cell.length_a   1.000
_cell.length_b   1.000
_cell.length_c   1.000
_cell.angle_alpha   90.00
_cell.angle_beta   90.00
_cell.angle_gamma   90.00
#
_symmetry.space_group_name_H-M   'P 1'
#
loop_
_entity.id
_entity.type
_entity.pdbx_description
1 polymer ?
#
loop_
_entity_poly.entity_id
_entity_poly.type
_entity_poly.pdbx_seq_one_letter_code
_entity_poly.pdbx_strand_id
1 'polypeptide(L)'
;MNDTEQRPGVTAKVITPEESIAILKKALKICPAIKVAGIAGPGDTLATDTALQTFRLIDKEFPHLLKCMSTNGLLLAEKADEVIEAKIDSLTVTVNAVDPEIEAKLNKFVVYHGKKYDALEGAKILIENQLNGIRKVAESGITVKVNTVLVPKINGHHIEQIAKTVSSLGASIYNIIPLIPTYELKDEKAPFCFQIEEARKQAEKYMDVFRHCNRCRADAVGVPGVNDFSKEVYSEDFVVSETFSHG
;
A
#
# COMPACT_ATOMS: atom_id res chain seq x y z
N MET A 1 10.21 -15.37 22.23
CA MET A 1 10.25 -14.30 21.20
C MET A 1 9.56 -14.88 19.99
N ASN A 2 8.56 -14.19 19.45
CA ASN A 2 7.70 -14.76 18.41
C ASN A 2 8.31 -14.37 17.06
N ASP A 3 9.27 -15.16 16.59
CA ASP A 3 10.18 -14.82 15.48
C ASP A 3 9.53 -14.98 14.08
N THR A 4 8.20 -14.97 14.01
CA THR A 4 7.43 -15.20 12.77
C THR A 4 6.18 -14.31 12.70
N GLU A 5 6.39 -13.01 12.51
CA GLU A 5 5.26 -12.07 12.35
C GLU A 5 4.79 -11.99 10.88
N GLN A 6 3.63 -12.57 10.60
CA GLN A 6 3.00 -12.61 9.26
C GLN A 6 1.96 -11.49 9.13
N ARG A 7 2.39 -10.22 9.06
CA ARG A 7 1.50 -9.07 8.83
C ARG A 7 2.01 -8.13 7.71
N PRO A 8 1.12 -7.37 7.05
CA PRO A 8 1.51 -6.42 6.00
C PRO A 8 2.48 -5.34 6.51
N GLY A 9 3.47 -4.98 5.69
CA GLY A 9 4.41 -3.90 5.98
C GLY A 9 5.68 -4.28 6.72
N VAL A 10 5.75 -5.47 7.30
CA VAL A 10 6.97 -5.97 7.93
C VAL A 10 7.96 -6.41 6.84
N THR A 11 9.23 -6.04 7.02
CA THR A 11 10.35 -6.53 6.22
C THR A 11 11.45 -7.09 7.11
N ALA A 12 12.11 -8.14 6.62
CA ALA A 12 13.30 -8.69 7.24
C ALA A 12 14.58 -7.86 7.00
N LYS A 13 14.68 -7.12 5.89
CA LYS A 13 15.85 -6.28 5.55
C LYS A 13 15.47 -5.14 4.62
N VAL A 14 16.11 -3.98 4.80
CA VAL A 14 16.13 -2.90 3.81
C VAL A 14 17.30 -3.15 2.86
N ILE A 15 17.01 -3.22 1.56
CA ILE A 15 17.98 -3.49 0.50
C ILE A 15 18.14 -2.28 -0.42
N THR A 16 19.29 -2.14 -1.07
CA THR A 16 19.52 -1.06 -2.04
C THR A 16 18.86 -1.36 -3.40
N PRO A 17 18.66 -0.34 -4.26
CA PRO A 17 18.16 -0.55 -5.61
C PRO A 17 18.99 -1.57 -6.41
N GLU A 18 20.32 -1.56 -6.29
CA GLU A 18 21.21 -2.50 -7.00
C GLU A 18 21.10 -3.92 -6.44
N GLU A 19 21.03 -4.06 -5.11
CA GLU A 19 20.82 -5.36 -4.46
C GLU A 19 19.49 -6.00 -4.90
N SER A 20 18.45 -5.18 -5.08
CA SER A 20 17.13 -5.65 -5.52
C SER A 20 17.17 -6.36 -6.88
N ILE A 21 18.03 -5.93 -7.80
CA ILE A 21 18.20 -6.55 -9.12
C ILE A 21 18.82 -7.93 -8.98
N ALA A 22 19.83 -8.09 -8.13
CA ALA A 22 20.44 -9.40 -7.87
C ALA A 22 19.43 -10.37 -7.25
N ILE A 23 18.64 -9.88 -6.30
CA ILE A 23 17.57 -10.63 -5.64
C ILE A 23 16.50 -11.05 -6.64
N LEU A 24 16.05 -10.15 -7.51
CA LEU A 24 15.05 -10.44 -8.53
C LEU A 24 15.57 -11.46 -9.56
N LYS A 25 16.85 -11.39 -9.96
CA LYS A 25 17.50 -12.43 -10.80
C LYS A 25 17.44 -13.81 -10.14
N LYS A 26 17.71 -13.89 -8.84
CA LYS A 26 17.64 -15.14 -8.07
C LYS A 26 16.19 -15.64 -7.97
N ALA A 27 15.25 -14.76 -7.64
CA ALA A 27 13.83 -15.09 -7.52
C ALA A 27 13.25 -15.65 -8.82
N LEU A 28 13.54 -15.03 -9.98
CA LEU A 28 13.06 -15.49 -11.29
C LEU A 28 13.65 -16.85 -11.70
N LYS A 29 14.87 -17.17 -11.27
CA LYS A 29 15.46 -18.50 -11.48
C LYS A 29 14.74 -19.59 -10.66
N ILE A 30 14.37 -19.26 -9.42
CA ILE A 30 13.69 -20.19 -8.51
C ILE A 30 12.22 -20.34 -8.91
N CYS A 31 11.55 -19.24 -9.23
CA CYS A 31 10.14 -19.20 -9.60
C CYS A 31 9.94 -18.42 -10.91
N PRO A 32 10.08 -19.10 -12.08
CA PRO A 32 9.84 -18.48 -13.40
C PRO A 32 8.39 -18.03 -13.62
N ALA A 33 7.46 -18.43 -12.74
CA ALA A 33 6.06 -18.03 -12.78
C ALA A 33 5.82 -16.59 -12.27
N ILE A 34 6.82 -15.94 -11.65
CA ILE A 34 6.71 -14.54 -11.22
C ILE A 34 6.42 -13.64 -12.42
N LYS A 35 5.37 -12.82 -12.32
CA LYS A 35 4.98 -11.83 -13.34
C LYS A 35 5.02 -10.39 -12.87
N VAL A 36 5.10 -10.19 -11.55
CA VAL A 36 4.97 -8.88 -10.92
C VAL A 36 6.15 -8.65 -9.99
N ALA A 37 6.77 -7.48 -10.07
CA ALA A 37 7.72 -6.96 -9.10
C ALA A 37 7.07 -5.79 -8.36
N GLY A 38 6.96 -5.92 -7.02
CA GLY A 38 6.27 -4.96 -6.18
C GLY A 38 7.16 -4.31 -5.13
N ILE A 39 6.93 -3.03 -4.83
CA ILE A 39 7.54 -2.34 -3.67
C ILE A 39 6.40 -1.77 -2.81
N ALA A 40 6.34 -2.18 -1.54
CA ALA A 40 5.22 -1.82 -0.65
C ALA A 40 5.65 -1.45 0.77
N GLY A 41 6.95 -1.40 1.09
CA GLY A 41 7.41 -1.15 2.45
C GLY A 41 8.92 -1.27 2.61
N PRO A 42 9.43 -1.13 3.84
CA PRO A 42 8.67 -1.10 5.10
C PRO A 42 7.89 0.20 5.39
N GLY A 43 8.38 1.34 4.92
CA GLY A 43 7.70 2.64 5.07
C GLY A 43 6.87 3.03 3.83
N ASP A 44 6.53 4.31 3.73
CA ASP A 44 5.94 4.83 2.50
C ASP A 44 6.98 4.87 1.37
N THR A 45 6.60 4.34 0.20
CA THR A 45 7.51 4.16 -0.94
C THR A 45 7.91 5.46 -1.62
N LEU A 46 7.14 6.53 -1.42
CA LEU A 46 7.43 7.85 -2.00
C LEU A 46 8.16 8.78 -1.02
N ALA A 47 8.29 8.40 0.25
CA ALA A 47 9.06 9.15 1.25
C ALA A 47 10.55 9.32 0.89
N THR A 48 11.10 8.41 0.07
CA THR A 48 12.45 8.53 -0.53
C THR A 48 12.39 8.24 -2.04
N ASP A 49 13.51 8.43 -2.74
CA ASP A 49 13.58 8.15 -4.18
C ASP A 49 13.96 6.69 -4.48
N THR A 50 14.25 5.90 -3.44
CA THR A 50 14.78 4.53 -3.55
C THR A 50 13.85 3.61 -4.32
N ALA A 51 12.53 3.70 -4.10
CA ALA A 51 11.55 2.87 -4.81
C ALA A 51 11.52 3.20 -6.31
N LEU A 52 11.48 4.48 -6.66
CA LEU A 52 11.44 4.93 -8.05
C LEU A 52 12.74 4.60 -8.80
N GLN A 53 13.90 4.79 -8.15
CA GLN A 53 15.19 4.34 -8.68
C GLN A 53 15.21 2.83 -8.94
N THR A 54 14.67 2.05 -8.01
CA THR A 54 14.55 0.59 -8.16
C THR A 54 13.67 0.22 -9.36
N PHE A 55 12.52 0.86 -9.55
CA PHE A 55 11.67 0.59 -10.71
C PHE A 55 12.34 0.96 -12.04
N ARG A 56 13.11 2.06 -12.10
CA ARG A 56 13.89 2.41 -13.29
C ARG A 56 14.92 1.32 -13.64
N LEU A 57 15.56 0.72 -12.63
CA LEU A 57 16.47 -0.42 -12.83
C LEU A 57 15.73 -1.69 -13.27
N ILE A 58 14.56 -1.97 -12.66
CA ILE A 58 13.72 -3.13 -13.03
C ILE A 58 13.23 -2.99 -14.47
N ASP A 59 12.80 -1.81 -14.91
CA ASP A 59 12.35 -1.58 -16.29
C ASP A 59 13.46 -1.83 -17.31
N LYS A 60 14.69 -1.46 -16.97
CA LYS A 60 15.87 -1.69 -17.81
C LYS A 60 16.24 -3.18 -17.92
N GLU A 61 16.25 -3.90 -16.80
CA GLU A 61 16.74 -5.29 -16.74
C GLU A 61 15.64 -6.33 -17.00
N PHE A 62 14.40 -6.02 -16.63
CA PHE A 62 13.23 -6.92 -16.69
C PHE A 62 11.98 -6.21 -17.23
N PRO A 63 12.01 -5.66 -18.46
CA PRO A 63 10.89 -4.90 -19.02
C PRO A 63 9.58 -5.69 -19.16
N HIS A 64 9.65 -7.02 -19.10
CA HIS A 64 8.50 -7.92 -19.20
C HIS A 64 7.74 -8.11 -17.87
N LEU A 65 8.31 -7.66 -16.75
CA LEU A 65 7.63 -7.73 -15.46
C LEU A 65 6.71 -6.53 -15.28
N LEU A 66 5.51 -6.82 -14.78
CA LEU A 66 4.59 -5.80 -14.30
C LEU A 66 5.15 -5.21 -13.01
N LYS A 67 5.10 -3.89 -12.89
CA LYS A 67 5.59 -3.12 -11.74
C LYS A 67 4.40 -2.65 -10.91
N CYS A 68 4.39 -2.94 -9.62
CA CYS A 68 3.36 -2.43 -8.72
C CYS A 68 3.94 -1.74 -7.50
N MET A 69 3.26 -0.72 -7.00
CA MET A 69 3.70 0.05 -5.84
C MET A 69 2.56 0.30 -4.87
N SER A 70 2.85 0.43 -3.58
CA SER A 70 1.91 0.89 -2.55
C SER A 70 2.44 2.14 -1.87
N THR A 71 1.56 3.12 -1.61
CA THR A 71 1.89 4.37 -0.92
C THR A 71 0.73 4.83 -0.02
N ASN A 72 1.02 5.63 1.00
CA ASN A 72 0.02 6.40 1.74
C ASN A 72 -0.50 7.61 0.94
N GLY A 73 0.16 8.00 -0.15
CA GLY A 73 -0.28 9.06 -1.05
C GLY A 73 0.11 10.49 -0.66
N LEU A 74 0.79 10.72 0.48
CA LEU A 74 1.14 12.06 0.97
C LEU A 74 2.02 12.85 -0.02
N LEU A 75 2.98 12.17 -0.67
CA LEU A 75 3.86 12.79 -1.68
C LEU A 75 3.45 12.45 -3.12
N LEU A 76 2.30 11.79 -3.30
CA LEU A 76 1.91 11.28 -4.61
C LEU A 76 1.63 12.39 -5.61
N ALA A 77 0.98 13.48 -5.19
CA ALA A 77 0.72 14.61 -6.08
C ALA A 77 2.01 15.23 -6.64
N GLU A 78 3.04 15.34 -5.80
CA GLU A 78 4.34 15.91 -6.16
C GLU A 78 5.18 14.97 -7.02
N LYS A 79 5.19 13.67 -6.67
CA LYS A 79 6.00 12.65 -7.36
C LYS A 79 5.28 11.93 -8.49
N ALA A 80 4.06 12.36 -8.85
CA ALA A 80 3.25 11.68 -9.86
C ALA A 80 3.98 11.57 -11.22
N ASP A 81 4.70 12.60 -11.65
CA ASP A 81 5.41 12.57 -12.94
C ASP A 81 6.55 11.53 -12.90
N GLU A 82 7.29 11.46 -11.80
CA GLU A 82 8.33 10.45 -11.63
C GLU A 82 7.77 9.02 -11.53
N VAL A 83 6.59 8.86 -10.92
CA VAL A 83 5.84 7.59 -10.89
C VAL A 83 5.48 7.13 -12.31
N ILE A 84 5.02 8.06 -13.15
CA ILE A 84 4.68 7.82 -14.55
C ILE A 84 5.94 7.46 -15.35
N GLU A 85 7.02 8.22 -15.18
CA GLU A 85 8.31 7.97 -15.84
C GLU A 85 8.94 6.62 -15.44
N ALA A 86 8.72 6.17 -14.20
CA ALA A 86 9.15 4.87 -13.72
C ALA A 86 8.33 3.69 -14.31
N LYS A 87 7.31 3.98 -15.14
CA LYS A 87 6.44 3.01 -15.83
C LYS A 87 5.77 2.01 -14.89
N ILE A 88 5.29 2.49 -13.75
CA ILE A 88 4.55 1.64 -12.81
C ILE A 88 3.22 1.24 -13.45
N ASP A 89 2.92 -0.06 -13.54
CA ASP A 89 1.68 -0.55 -14.17
C ASP A 89 0.46 -0.41 -13.26
N SER A 90 0.66 -0.58 -11.95
CA SER A 90 -0.40 -0.37 -10.96
C SER A 90 0.10 0.25 -9.66
N LEU A 91 -0.67 1.20 -9.15
CA LEU A 91 -0.38 1.91 -7.91
C LEU A 91 -1.51 1.67 -6.91
N THR A 92 -1.17 1.32 -5.68
CA THR A 92 -2.14 1.23 -4.58
C THR A 92 -1.95 2.41 -3.63
N VAL A 93 -3.01 3.16 -3.37
CA VAL A 93 -3.01 4.26 -2.39
C VAL A 93 -3.85 3.86 -1.19
N THR A 94 -3.28 3.99 0.01
CA THR A 94 -4.04 3.78 1.24
C THR A 94 -4.82 5.04 1.58
N VAL A 95 -6.16 4.99 1.50
CA VAL A 95 -7.07 6.10 1.82
C VAL A 95 -8.03 5.62 2.90
N ASN A 96 -7.86 6.06 4.14
CA ASN A 96 -8.67 5.57 5.25
C ASN A 96 -9.91 6.45 5.53
N ALA A 97 -9.87 7.72 5.12
CA ALA A 97 -11.01 8.61 5.07
C ALA A 97 -10.82 9.74 4.05
N VAL A 98 -11.93 10.32 3.61
CA VAL A 98 -12.00 11.58 2.84
C VAL A 98 -12.65 12.72 3.62
N ASP A 99 -12.87 12.48 4.93
CA ASP A 99 -13.36 13.48 5.88
C ASP A 99 -12.23 13.73 6.89
N PRO A 100 -11.74 14.97 7.05
CA PRO A 100 -10.63 15.26 7.94
C PRO A 100 -10.86 14.92 9.41
N GLU A 101 -12.10 14.97 9.91
CA GLU A 101 -12.41 14.61 11.30
C GLU A 101 -12.35 13.11 11.54
N ILE A 102 -12.67 12.31 10.52
CA ILE A 102 -12.52 10.85 10.56
C ILE A 102 -11.05 10.48 10.40
N GLU A 103 -10.35 11.09 9.44
CA GLU A 103 -8.93 10.82 9.20
C GLU A 103 -8.07 11.18 10.41
N ALA A 104 -8.34 12.30 11.08
CA ALA A 104 -7.61 12.70 12.29
C ALA A 104 -7.75 11.72 13.48
N LYS A 105 -8.73 10.79 13.43
CA LYS A 105 -8.87 9.70 14.42
C LYS A 105 -8.07 8.46 14.05
N LEU A 106 -7.66 8.34 12.78
CA LEU A 106 -6.94 7.19 12.23
C LEU A 106 -5.45 7.50 12.08
N ASN A 107 -5.13 8.75 11.76
CA ASN A 107 -3.78 9.25 11.61
C ASN A 107 -3.53 10.43 12.56
N LYS A 108 -2.59 10.24 13.50
CA LYS A 108 -2.27 11.23 14.54
C LYS A 108 -1.60 12.48 13.98
N PHE A 109 -0.70 12.30 13.01
CA PHE A 109 0.07 13.39 12.41
C PHE A 109 0.68 12.97 11.08
N VAL A 110 0.97 13.95 10.23
CA VAL A 110 1.85 13.78 9.09
C VAL A 110 3.11 14.62 9.25
N VAL A 111 4.22 14.16 8.67
CA VAL A 111 5.42 14.96 8.50
C VAL A 111 5.52 15.29 7.02
N TYR A 112 5.35 16.56 6.69
CA TYR A 112 5.30 17.05 5.32
C TYR A 112 6.27 18.22 5.18
N HIS A 113 7.20 18.13 4.23
CA HIS A 113 8.28 19.12 4.04
C HIS A 113 9.05 19.49 5.31
N GLY A 114 9.39 18.48 6.12
CA GLY A 114 10.17 18.64 7.36
C GLY A 114 9.40 19.23 8.54
N LYS A 115 8.12 19.58 8.36
CA LYS A 115 7.24 20.07 9.44
C LYS A 115 6.23 18.99 9.83
N LYS A 116 6.00 18.86 11.13
CA LYS A 116 4.95 18.00 11.71
C LYS A 116 3.62 18.74 11.75
N TYR A 117 2.56 18.08 11.30
CA TYR A 117 1.18 18.58 11.29
C TYR A 117 0.29 17.57 12.01
N ASP A 118 -0.30 17.98 13.12
CA ASP A 118 -1.09 17.11 13.99
C ASP A 118 -2.59 17.15 13.64
N ALA A 119 -3.30 16.06 13.94
CA ALA A 119 -4.75 15.92 13.91
C ALA A 119 -5.39 16.49 12.62
N LEU A 120 -6.31 17.46 12.75
CA LEU A 120 -7.13 17.96 11.65
C LEU A 120 -6.32 18.66 10.55
N GLU A 121 -5.22 19.34 10.90
CA GLU A 121 -4.36 20.00 9.93
C GLU A 121 -3.63 18.97 9.09
N GLY A 122 -3.04 17.95 9.74
CA GLY A 122 -2.37 16.85 9.06
C GLY A 122 -3.32 16.01 8.19
N ALA A 123 -4.52 15.74 8.69
CA ALA A 123 -5.57 15.03 7.96
C ALA A 123 -5.97 15.74 6.66
N LYS A 124 -6.15 17.07 6.69
CA LYS A 124 -6.47 17.85 5.48
C LYS A 124 -5.36 17.76 4.44
N ILE A 125 -4.11 17.93 4.86
CA ILE A 125 -2.93 17.84 3.98
C ILE A 125 -2.84 16.46 3.34
N LEU A 126 -3.03 15.39 4.13
CA LEU A 126 -2.98 14.02 3.64
C LEU A 126 -4.06 13.76 2.60
N ILE A 127 -5.32 14.07 2.92
CA ILE A 127 -6.45 13.88 2.01
C ILE A 127 -6.24 14.65 0.71
N GLU A 128 -5.87 15.92 0.79
CA GLU A 128 -5.67 16.76 -0.40
C GLU A 128 -4.61 16.15 -1.34
N ASN A 129 -3.45 15.76 -0.79
CA ASN A 129 -2.38 15.15 -1.56
C ASN A 129 -2.75 13.78 -2.14
N GLN A 130 -3.43 12.94 -1.36
CA GLN A 130 -3.93 11.64 -1.83
C GLN A 130 -4.87 11.81 -3.03
N LEU A 131 -5.89 12.66 -2.91
CA LEU A 131 -6.90 12.84 -3.95
C LEU A 131 -6.31 13.46 -5.23
N ASN A 132 -5.44 14.47 -5.08
CA ASN A 132 -4.76 15.09 -6.22
C ASN A 132 -3.80 14.10 -6.90
N GLY A 133 -3.06 13.32 -6.12
CA GLY A 133 -2.15 12.29 -6.63
C GLY A 133 -2.88 11.16 -7.35
N ILE A 134 -3.99 10.66 -6.79
CA ILE A 134 -4.83 9.63 -7.42
C ILE A 134 -5.31 10.11 -8.78
N ARG A 135 -5.86 11.33 -8.86
CA ARG A 135 -6.34 11.90 -10.12
C ARG A 135 -5.23 11.96 -11.17
N LYS A 136 -4.10 12.58 -10.83
CA LYS A 136 -2.99 12.79 -11.76
C LYS A 136 -2.41 11.46 -12.28
N VAL A 137 -2.27 10.46 -11.41
CA VAL A 137 -1.77 9.14 -11.82
C VAL A 137 -2.81 8.36 -12.63
N ALA A 138 -4.08 8.40 -12.27
CA ALA A 138 -5.13 7.73 -13.04
C ALA A 138 -5.28 8.30 -14.46
N GLU A 139 -5.17 9.63 -14.62
CA GLU A 139 -5.21 10.30 -15.93
C GLU A 139 -4.09 9.87 -16.88
N SER A 140 -2.97 9.35 -16.34
CA SER A 140 -1.86 8.82 -17.15
C SER A 140 -2.09 7.40 -17.69
N GLY A 141 -3.16 6.72 -17.26
CA GLY A 141 -3.49 5.34 -17.63
C GLY A 141 -2.94 4.27 -16.68
N ILE A 142 -2.22 4.64 -15.62
CA ILE A 142 -1.80 3.72 -14.57
C ILE A 142 -3.04 3.20 -13.81
N THR A 143 -3.10 1.90 -13.55
CA THR A 143 -4.21 1.32 -12.76
C THR A 143 -4.07 1.72 -11.30
N VAL A 144 -4.95 2.60 -10.82
CA VAL A 144 -4.98 3.00 -9.41
C VAL A 144 -5.94 2.12 -8.61
N LYS A 145 -5.42 1.53 -7.54
CA LYS A 145 -6.15 0.75 -6.54
C LYS A 145 -6.19 1.53 -5.23
N VAL A 146 -7.24 1.36 -4.46
CA VAL A 146 -7.36 1.95 -3.12
C VAL A 146 -7.40 0.86 -2.07
N ASN A 147 -6.61 1.01 -1.02
CA ASN A 147 -6.73 0.22 0.20
C ASN A 147 -7.41 1.09 1.27
N THR A 148 -8.35 0.52 2.02
CA THR A 148 -8.87 1.14 3.25
C THR A 148 -8.84 0.13 4.37
N VAL A 149 -8.26 0.50 5.51
CA VAL A 149 -8.40 -0.26 6.75
C VAL A 149 -9.78 0.06 7.35
N LEU A 150 -10.61 -0.96 7.48
CA LEU A 150 -11.95 -0.84 8.07
C LEU A 150 -11.84 -0.87 9.60
N VAL A 151 -12.10 0.28 10.21
CA VAL A 151 -12.26 0.48 11.66
C VAL A 151 -13.72 0.81 11.93
N PRO A 152 -14.58 -0.18 12.28
CA PRO A 152 -16.03 -0.02 12.26
C PRO A 152 -16.58 1.19 13.01
N LYS A 153 -16.00 1.51 14.18
CA LYS A 153 -16.45 2.64 14.99
C LYS A 153 -16.02 4.00 14.45
N ILE A 154 -14.97 4.05 13.63
CA ILE A 154 -14.37 5.30 13.16
C ILE A 154 -14.81 5.60 11.73
N ASN A 155 -14.49 4.72 10.76
CA ASN A 155 -14.77 4.94 9.34
C ASN A 155 -15.77 3.96 8.73
N GLY A 156 -16.41 3.09 9.52
CA GLY A 156 -17.34 2.08 8.98
C GLY A 156 -18.52 2.67 8.20
N HIS A 157 -19.04 3.82 8.63
CA HIS A 157 -20.10 4.54 7.93
C HIS A 157 -19.59 5.40 6.76
N HIS A 158 -18.28 5.54 6.61
CA HIS A 158 -17.64 6.42 5.64
C HIS A 158 -17.22 5.72 4.35
N ILE A 159 -17.24 4.39 4.33
CA ILE A 159 -16.75 3.57 3.21
C ILE A 159 -17.43 3.94 1.88
N GLU A 160 -18.74 4.19 1.89
CA GLU A 160 -19.46 4.60 0.69
C GLU A 160 -18.92 5.91 0.12
N GLN A 161 -18.66 6.90 0.99
CA GLN A 161 -18.16 8.21 0.59
C GLN A 161 -16.72 8.13 0.09
N ILE A 162 -15.88 7.31 0.72
CA ILE A 162 -14.52 7.05 0.22
C ILE A 162 -14.58 6.44 -1.18
N ALA A 163 -15.34 5.35 -1.37
CA ALA A 163 -15.50 4.65 -2.64
C ALA A 163 -15.93 5.60 -3.76
N LYS A 164 -17.00 6.37 -3.52
CA LYS A 164 -17.54 7.35 -4.46
C LYS A 164 -16.50 8.40 -4.84
N THR A 165 -15.77 8.92 -3.84
CA THR A 165 -14.79 9.98 -4.05
C THR A 165 -13.62 9.48 -4.88
N VAL A 166 -12.97 8.37 -4.48
CA VAL A 166 -11.79 7.86 -5.19
C VAL A 166 -12.12 7.30 -6.57
N SER A 167 -13.29 6.70 -6.75
CA SER A 167 -13.80 6.27 -8.06
C SER A 167 -13.97 7.46 -9.01
N SER A 168 -14.52 8.58 -8.53
CA SER A 168 -14.66 9.81 -9.34
C SER A 168 -13.34 10.44 -9.77
N LEU A 169 -12.22 10.05 -9.14
CA LEU A 169 -10.87 10.48 -9.47
C LEU A 169 -10.12 9.47 -10.35
N GLY A 170 -10.76 8.36 -10.74
CA GLY A 170 -10.20 7.36 -11.65
C GLY A 170 -9.60 6.11 -10.99
N ALA A 171 -9.75 5.93 -9.67
CA ALA A 171 -9.42 4.64 -9.04
C ALA A 171 -10.41 3.55 -9.51
N SER A 172 -9.90 2.35 -9.79
CA SER A 172 -10.71 1.28 -10.41
C SER A 172 -10.92 0.06 -9.53
N ILE A 173 -10.01 -0.23 -8.59
CA ILE A 173 -10.10 -1.39 -7.70
C ILE A 173 -10.03 -0.94 -6.25
N TYR A 174 -10.94 -1.43 -5.42
CA TYR A 174 -11.01 -1.11 -4.01
C TYR A 174 -10.83 -2.35 -3.15
N ASN A 175 -9.85 -2.35 -2.26
CA ASN A 175 -9.59 -3.42 -1.32
C ASN A 175 -9.83 -2.94 0.13
N ILE A 176 -10.87 -3.51 0.75
CA ILE A 176 -11.22 -3.24 2.15
C ILE A 176 -10.48 -4.25 3.02
N ILE A 177 -9.57 -3.76 3.84
CA ILE A 177 -8.72 -4.55 4.71
C ILE A 177 -9.29 -4.50 6.13
N PRO A 178 -9.61 -5.65 6.75
CA PRO A 178 -10.09 -5.65 8.13
C PRO A 178 -8.99 -5.16 9.09
N LEU A 179 -9.34 -4.29 10.05
CA LEU A 179 -8.41 -3.85 11.10
C LEU A 179 -7.79 -5.04 11.84
N ILE A 180 -6.48 -4.95 12.09
CA ILE A 180 -5.76 -5.74 13.10
C ILE A 180 -5.50 -4.79 14.28
N PRO A 181 -6.17 -4.95 15.42
CA PRO A 181 -6.01 -4.05 16.56
C PRO A 181 -4.57 -4.06 17.07
N THR A 182 -3.88 -2.94 16.92
CA THR A 182 -2.50 -2.75 17.35
C THR A 182 -2.23 -1.26 17.61
N TYR A 183 -1.11 -0.95 18.26
CA TYR A 183 -0.65 0.40 18.55
C TYR A 183 -1.77 1.29 19.13
N GLU A 184 -2.02 2.47 18.55
CA GLU A 184 -3.04 3.43 18.98
C GLU A 184 -4.48 2.96 18.71
N LEU A 185 -4.68 1.91 17.90
CA LEU A 185 -5.97 1.28 17.63
C LEU A 185 -6.14 -0.07 18.37
N LYS A 186 -5.30 -0.37 19.37
CA LYS A 186 -5.35 -1.64 20.12
C LYS A 186 -6.68 -1.88 20.85
N ASP A 187 -7.36 -0.80 21.25
CA ASP A 187 -8.63 -0.85 21.99
C ASP A 187 -9.84 -0.90 21.04
N GLU A 188 -9.61 -0.76 19.72
CA GLU A 188 -10.63 -0.98 18.71
C GLU A 188 -10.84 -2.46 18.42
N LYS A 189 -12.06 -2.80 18.00
CA LYS A 189 -12.41 -4.18 17.65
C LYS A 189 -12.14 -4.43 16.16
N ALA A 190 -11.52 -5.56 15.86
CA ALA A 190 -11.51 -6.09 14.50
C ALA A 190 -12.96 -6.21 13.99
N PRO A 191 -13.23 -5.88 12.71
CA PRO A 191 -14.57 -5.94 12.17
C PRO A 191 -15.07 -7.39 12.08
N PHE A 192 -16.36 -7.58 12.37
CA PHE A 192 -17.04 -8.85 12.12
C PHE A 192 -17.26 -9.07 10.62
N CYS A 193 -17.43 -10.33 10.21
CA CYS A 193 -17.67 -10.68 8.80
C CYS A 193 -18.84 -9.89 8.17
N PHE A 194 -19.93 -9.69 8.91
CA PHE A 194 -21.08 -8.93 8.40
C PHE A 194 -20.75 -7.45 8.18
N GLN A 195 -19.87 -6.85 8.99
CA GLN A 195 -19.45 -5.45 8.81
C GLN A 195 -18.55 -5.30 7.59
N ILE A 196 -17.68 -6.29 7.34
CA ILE A 196 -16.85 -6.33 6.13
C ILE A 196 -17.74 -6.46 4.90
N GLU A 197 -18.70 -7.38 4.89
CA GLU A 197 -19.61 -7.55 3.76
C GLU A 197 -20.49 -6.32 3.53
N GLU A 198 -20.95 -5.66 4.59
CA GLU A 198 -21.70 -4.41 4.46
C GLU A 198 -20.83 -3.31 3.83
N ALA A 199 -19.61 -3.10 4.34
CA ALA A 199 -18.66 -2.15 3.77
C ALA A 199 -18.38 -2.44 2.28
N ARG A 200 -18.23 -3.72 1.91
CA ARG A 200 -18.05 -4.15 0.51
C ARG A 200 -19.26 -3.78 -0.34
N LYS A 201 -20.48 -4.08 0.09
CA LYS A 201 -21.72 -3.72 -0.63
C LYS A 201 -21.84 -2.22 -0.84
N GLN A 202 -21.45 -1.42 0.14
CA GLN A 202 -21.46 0.04 0.02
C GLN A 202 -20.45 0.53 -1.03
N ALA A 203 -19.26 -0.05 -1.06
CA ALA A 203 -18.22 0.30 -2.04
C ALA A 203 -18.52 -0.21 -3.46
N GLU A 204 -19.12 -1.40 -3.61
CA GLU A 204 -19.46 -2.05 -4.90
C GLU A 204 -20.47 -1.23 -5.73
N LYS A 205 -21.17 -0.27 -5.13
CA LYS A 205 -21.99 0.70 -5.86
C LYS A 205 -21.19 1.61 -6.81
N TYR A 206 -19.88 1.78 -6.58
CA TYR A 206 -19.06 2.79 -7.26
C TYR A 206 -17.82 2.24 -7.98
N MET A 207 -17.28 1.10 -7.56
CA MET A 207 -16.07 0.51 -8.15
C MET A 207 -15.91 -0.96 -7.77
N ASP A 208 -15.03 -1.67 -8.48
CA ASP A 208 -14.81 -3.10 -8.26
C ASP A 208 -14.13 -3.36 -6.91
N VAL A 209 -14.74 -4.21 -6.08
CA VAL A 209 -14.20 -4.53 -4.75
C VAL A 209 -13.45 -5.85 -4.77
N PHE A 210 -12.18 -5.79 -4.38
CA PHE A 210 -11.29 -6.94 -4.28
C PHE A 210 -11.60 -7.79 -3.04
N ARG A 211 -11.76 -9.11 -3.24
CA ARG A 211 -12.17 -10.05 -2.19
C ARG A 211 -11.07 -11.03 -1.74
N HIS A 212 -9.98 -11.14 -2.49
CA HIS A 212 -8.94 -12.18 -2.31
C HIS A 212 -7.63 -11.63 -1.75
N CYS A 213 -7.70 -10.75 -0.74
CA CYS A 213 -6.51 -10.18 -0.11
C CYS A 213 -5.91 -11.14 0.92
N ASN A 214 -4.73 -11.68 0.63
CA ASN A 214 -3.97 -12.55 1.54
C ASN A 214 -3.04 -11.79 2.50
N ARG A 215 -3.12 -10.45 2.55
CA ARG A 215 -2.32 -9.61 3.48
C ARG A 215 -0.81 -9.91 3.42
N CYS A 216 -0.26 -9.92 2.21
CA CYS A 216 1.13 -10.30 1.97
C CYS A 216 2.12 -9.41 2.73
N ARG A 217 3.24 -10.00 3.17
CA ARG A 217 4.41 -9.28 3.71
C ARG A 217 5.10 -8.49 2.60
N ALA A 218 5.89 -7.48 2.97
CA ALA A 218 6.63 -6.67 1.99
C ALA A 218 7.75 -7.46 1.30
N ASP A 219 8.24 -8.54 1.93
CA ASP A 219 9.32 -9.41 1.45
C ASP A 219 8.82 -10.76 0.89
N ALA A 220 7.53 -10.89 0.60
CA ALA A 220 6.97 -12.12 0.05
C ALA A 220 7.48 -12.38 -1.37
N VAL A 221 7.93 -13.61 -1.66
CA VAL A 221 8.38 -14.02 -3.00
C VAL A 221 7.68 -15.30 -3.41
N GLY A 222 6.88 -15.28 -4.47
CA GLY A 222 6.18 -16.48 -4.96
C GLY A 222 4.80 -16.19 -5.49
N VAL A 223 3.96 -17.23 -5.53
CA VAL A 223 2.56 -17.16 -5.93
C VAL A 223 1.69 -17.14 -4.67
N PRO A 224 0.95 -16.04 -4.40
CA PRO A 224 0.12 -15.92 -3.21
C PRO A 224 -0.84 -17.10 -3.02
N GLY A 225 -0.81 -17.72 -1.84
CA GLY A 225 -1.63 -18.90 -1.52
C GLY A 225 -1.12 -20.24 -2.05
N VAL A 226 0.02 -20.25 -2.75
CA VAL A 226 0.63 -21.47 -3.30
C VAL A 226 2.03 -21.70 -2.74
N ASN A 227 2.91 -20.70 -2.78
CA ASN A 227 4.29 -20.82 -2.29
C ASN A 227 4.84 -19.47 -1.79
N ASP A 228 5.81 -19.55 -0.87
CA ASP A 228 6.62 -18.44 -0.37
C ASP A 228 8.09 -18.90 -0.33
N PHE A 229 8.90 -18.35 -1.23
CA PHE A 229 10.34 -18.63 -1.41
C PHE A 229 11.23 -17.54 -0.78
N SER A 230 10.67 -16.69 0.08
CA SER A 230 11.40 -15.58 0.71
C SER A 230 12.68 -16.07 1.42
N LYS A 231 12.63 -17.16 2.19
CA LYS A 231 13.79 -17.70 2.90
C LYS A 231 14.92 -18.12 1.95
N GLU A 232 14.58 -18.82 0.87
CA GLU A 232 15.50 -19.30 -0.14
C GLU A 232 16.13 -18.15 -0.93
N VAL A 233 15.37 -17.07 -1.12
CA VAL A 233 15.82 -15.87 -1.83
C VAL A 233 16.74 -15.03 -0.94
N TYR A 234 16.38 -14.80 0.31
CA TYR A 234 17.10 -13.87 1.20
C TYR A 234 18.24 -14.50 2.03
N SER A 235 18.21 -15.80 2.39
CA SER A 235 19.25 -16.55 3.16
C SER A 235 19.57 -16.02 4.59
N GLU A 236 19.97 -16.91 5.52
CA GLU A 236 19.74 -16.92 7.00
C GLU A 236 20.10 -15.70 7.90
N ASP A 237 19.41 -15.67 9.06
CA ASP A 237 19.43 -14.79 10.24
C ASP A 237 18.78 -13.39 10.10
N PHE A 238 17.46 -13.38 10.32
CA PHE A 238 16.59 -12.22 10.14
C PHE A 238 16.20 -11.58 11.48
N VAL A 239 16.52 -10.30 11.66
CA VAL A 239 15.95 -9.47 12.72
C VAL A 239 14.77 -8.71 12.12
N VAL A 240 13.56 -9.04 12.58
CA VAL A 240 12.30 -8.42 12.15
C VAL A 240 12.29 -6.95 12.59
N SER A 241 12.13 -6.02 11.65
CA SER A 241 11.96 -4.59 11.97
C SER A 241 10.48 -4.22 11.95
N GLU A 242 9.98 -3.66 13.06
CA GLU A 242 8.59 -3.22 13.20
C GLU A 242 8.33 -2.01 12.31
N THR A 243 7.51 -2.17 11.28
CA THR A 243 7.04 -1.05 10.45
C THR A 243 5.64 -1.31 9.92
N PHE A 244 4.86 -0.24 9.83
CA PHE A 244 3.45 -0.27 9.45
C PHE A 244 3.30 0.37 8.07
N SER A 245 2.84 -0.40 7.08
CA SER A 245 2.76 -0.01 5.66
C SER A 245 1.37 0.51 5.25
N HIS A 246 0.35 0.44 6.14
CA HIS A 246 -1.06 0.66 5.76
C HIS A 246 -1.78 1.72 6.60
N GLY A 247 -1.08 2.77 7.06
CA GLY A 247 -1.67 3.93 7.74
C GLY A 247 -0.70 4.63 8.69
#